data_AF-A0A9P4U786-F1
#
_entry.id   AF-A0A9P4U786-F1
#
_cell.length_a   1.000
_cell.length_b   1.000
_cell.length_c   1.000
_cell.angle_alpha   90.00
_cell.angle_beta   90.00
_cell.angle_gamma   90.00
#
_symmetry.space_group_name_H-M   'P 1'
#
loop_
_entity.id
_entity.type
_entity.pdbx_description
1 polymer ?
#
loop_
_entity_poly.entity_id
_entity_poly.type
_entity_poly.pdbx_seq_one_letter_code
_entity_poly.pdbx_strand_id
1 'polypeptide(L)'
;GISEDEFYKEWAYEHGPLATEWLQRSGIVKYVPYHTTSEHKALGKKMFEATGRSPLSCDGMVEFWVRKYEDYEAAFKDPFYLNAIKADEKKLVCPDTISVTIGAEYVLIEDGK
;
A
#
# COMPACT_ATOMS: atom_id res chain seq x y z
N GLY A 1 -1.90 -17.41 8.22
CA GLY A 1 -1.50 -16.50 7.15
C GLY A 1 -0.49 -17.20 6.25
N ILE A 2 -0.13 -16.57 5.15
CA ILE A 2 0.99 -16.96 4.26
C ILE A 2 2.34 -16.55 4.87
N SER A 3 3.44 -16.99 4.27
CA SER A 3 4.78 -16.58 4.72
C SER A 3 5.10 -15.12 4.35
N GLU A 4 6.06 -14.49 5.04
CA GLU A 4 6.50 -13.11 4.74
C GLU A 4 7.00 -12.97 3.29
N ASP A 5 7.87 -13.89 2.86
CA ASP A 5 8.42 -13.94 1.51
C ASP A 5 7.34 -14.08 0.43
N GLU A 6 6.36 -14.94 0.68
CA GLU A 6 5.24 -15.18 -0.21
C GLU A 6 4.34 -13.94 -0.29
N PHE A 7 4.00 -13.33 0.85
CA PHE A 7 3.22 -12.10 0.89
C PHE A 7 3.83 -10.99 0.03
N TYR A 8 5.12 -10.71 0.20
CA TYR A 8 5.77 -9.65 -0.57
C TYR A 8 5.94 -9.98 -2.04
N LYS A 9 6.21 -11.24 -2.40
CA LYS A 9 6.33 -11.65 -3.81
C LYS A 9 4.98 -11.56 -4.52
N GLU A 10 3.94 -12.12 -3.92
CA GLU A 10 2.57 -12.08 -4.46
C GLU A 10 2.10 -10.62 -4.58
N TRP A 11 2.37 -9.76 -3.58
CA TRP A 11 1.97 -8.36 -3.64
C TRP A 11 2.69 -7.60 -4.77
N ALA A 12 4.02 -7.72 -4.87
CA ALA A 12 4.79 -6.96 -5.85
C ALA A 12 4.65 -7.47 -7.29
N TYR A 13 4.56 -8.79 -7.48
CA TYR A 13 4.71 -9.40 -8.80
C TYR A 13 3.43 -9.99 -9.38
N GLU A 14 2.39 -10.23 -8.57
CA GLU A 14 1.10 -10.72 -9.06
C GLU A 14 0.01 -9.66 -8.88
N HIS A 15 -0.26 -9.25 -7.64
CA HIS A 15 -1.31 -8.27 -7.32
C HIS A 15 -1.02 -6.89 -7.89
N GLY A 16 0.20 -6.38 -7.69
CA GLY A 16 0.61 -5.06 -8.16
C GLY A 16 0.35 -4.89 -9.67
N PRO A 17 0.90 -5.75 -10.54
CA PRO A 17 0.63 -5.75 -11.97
C PRO A 17 -0.86 -5.89 -12.31
N LEU A 18 -1.58 -6.80 -11.65
CA LEU A 18 -3.02 -7.01 -11.86
C LEU A 18 -3.83 -5.73 -11.58
N ALA A 19 -3.46 -4.96 -10.55
CA ALA A 19 -4.15 -3.74 -10.16
C ALA A 19 -3.85 -2.57 -11.11
N THR A 20 -2.72 -2.56 -11.84
CA THR A 20 -2.27 -1.39 -12.60
C THR A 20 -3.28 -0.87 -13.62
N GLU A 21 -3.84 -1.74 -14.46
CA GLU A 21 -4.79 -1.33 -15.51
C GLU A 21 -6.05 -0.69 -14.91
N TRP A 22 -6.55 -1.28 -13.82
CA TRP A 22 -7.70 -0.77 -13.07
C TRP A 22 -7.41 0.60 -12.47
N LEU A 23 -6.29 0.75 -11.78
CA LEU A 23 -5.90 2.00 -11.14
C LEU A 23 -5.70 3.12 -12.18
N GLN A 24 -5.02 2.82 -13.29
CA GLN A 24 -4.74 3.79 -14.35
C GLN A 24 -6.03 4.31 -14.99
N ARG A 25 -6.96 3.42 -15.38
CA ARG A 25 -8.23 3.86 -16.00
C ARG A 25 -9.13 4.61 -15.03
N SER A 26 -8.99 4.38 -13.72
CA SER A 26 -9.73 5.09 -12.68
C SER A 26 -9.10 6.42 -12.27
N GLY A 27 -7.99 6.85 -12.90
CA GLY A 27 -7.38 8.16 -12.65
C GLY A 27 -6.38 8.19 -11.48
N ILE A 28 -5.99 7.03 -10.95
CA ILE A 28 -4.91 6.94 -9.96
C ILE A 28 -3.58 7.26 -10.66
N VAL A 29 -2.85 8.24 -10.14
CA VAL A 29 -1.63 8.77 -10.80
C VAL A 29 -0.34 8.17 -10.25
N LYS A 30 -0.39 7.55 -9.06
CA LYS A 30 0.74 6.81 -8.47
C LYS A 30 0.19 5.75 -7.52
N TYR A 31 0.78 4.55 -7.60
CA TYR A 31 0.48 3.40 -6.77
C TYR A 31 1.80 2.84 -6.25
N VAL A 32 2.00 2.83 -4.93
CA VAL A 32 3.24 2.37 -4.31
C VAL A 32 2.93 1.35 -3.23
N PRO A 33 3.15 0.04 -3.47
CA PRO A 33 3.25 -0.92 -2.38
C PRO A 33 4.56 -0.68 -1.63
N TYR A 34 4.45 -0.40 -0.33
CA TYR A 34 5.55 -0.16 0.59
C TYR A 34 5.68 -1.35 1.54
N HIS A 35 6.73 -2.16 1.35
CA HIS A 35 6.95 -3.38 2.12
C HIS A 35 7.71 -3.08 3.42
N THR A 36 7.24 -3.60 4.54
CA THR A 36 7.89 -3.46 5.85
C THR A 36 8.35 -4.82 6.38
N THR A 37 9.31 -5.44 5.68
CA THR A 37 9.85 -6.76 6.07
C THR A 37 10.42 -6.74 7.48
N SER A 38 10.57 -7.92 8.08
CA SER A 38 11.19 -8.07 9.40
C SER A 38 12.60 -7.44 9.45
N GLU A 39 13.36 -7.50 8.35
CA GLU A 39 14.64 -6.81 8.21
C GLU A 39 14.49 -5.28 8.26
N HIS A 40 13.55 -4.70 7.51
CA HIS A 40 13.30 -3.26 7.53
C HIS A 40 12.80 -2.78 8.90
N LYS A 41 11.90 -3.55 9.54
CA LYS A 41 11.42 -3.29 10.91
C LYS A 41 12.57 -3.29 11.92
N ALA A 42 13.58 -4.14 11.75
CA ALA A 42 14.77 -4.15 12.60
C ALA A 42 15.59 -2.85 12.51
N LEU A 43 15.61 -2.17 11.36
CA LEU A 43 16.20 -0.83 11.22
C LEU A 43 15.45 0.20 12.08
N GLY A 44 14.12 0.12 12.09
CA GLY A 44 13.25 0.97 12.91
C GLY A 44 13.49 0.82 14.41
N LYS A 45 13.91 -0.35 14.89
CA LYS A 45 14.22 -0.59 16.31
C LYS A 45 15.32 0.36 16.82
N LYS A 46 16.39 0.57 16.04
CA LYS A 46 17.46 1.51 16.41
C LYS A 46 16.92 2.94 16.53
N MET A 47 16.00 3.33 15.65
CA MET A 47 15.35 4.63 15.70
C MET A 47 14.42 4.77 16.92
N PHE A 48 13.69 3.72 17.28
CA PHE A 48 12.87 3.69 18.49
C PHE A 48 13.73 3.88 19.74
N GLU A 49 14.84 3.14 19.86
CA GLU A 49 15.78 3.26 21.00
C GLU A 49 16.33 4.69 21.14
N ALA A 50 16.56 5.39 20.03
CA ALA A 50 17.08 6.75 20.03
C ALA A 50 16.02 7.84 20.26
N THR A 51 14.75 7.61 19.89
CA THR A 51 13.73 8.68 19.80
C THR A 51 12.45 8.42 20.59
N GLY A 52 12.25 7.20 21.09
CA GLY A 52 11.00 6.75 21.71
C GLY A 52 9.83 6.58 20.73
N ARG A 53 10.04 6.73 19.42
CA ARG A 53 8.99 6.62 18.39
C ARG A 53 8.92 5.21 17.83
N SER A 54 7.85 4.49 18.14
CA SER A 54 7.68 3.11 17.69
C SER A 54 7.43 3.06 16.18
N PRO A 55 8.02 2.08 15.46
CA PRO A 55 7.63 1.81 14.09
C PRO A 55 6.17 1.35 14.03
N LEU A 56 5.53 1.56 12.87
CA LEU A 56 4.22 0.97 12.60
C LEU A 56 4.32 -0.56 12.62
N SER A 57 3.29 -1.21 13.13
CA SER A 57 3.23 -2.68 13.28
C SER A 57 2.74 -3.42 12.04
N CYS A 58 2.36 -2.72 10.97
CA CYS A 58 1.88 -3.32 9.73
C CYS A 58 2.99 -4.05 8.95
N ASP A 59 2.59 -5.02 8.13
CA ASP A 59 3.46 -5.75 7.18
C ASP A 59 3.66 -4.99 5.87
N GLY A 60 2.88 -3.95 5.63
CA GLY A 60 3.17 -2.98 4.61
C GLY A 60 2.09 -1.93 4.51
N MET A 61 2.29 -0.99 3.60
CA MET A 61 1.37 0.09 3.30
C MET A 61 1.23 0.19 1.79
N VAL A 62 0.14 0.81 1.35
CA VAL A 62 -0.01 1.17 -0.04
C VAL A 62 -0.40 2.62 -0.14
N GLU A 63 0.26 3.32 -1.04
CA GLU A 63 -0.07 4.71 -1.35
C GLU A 63 -0.84 4.78 -2.66
N PHE A 64 -1.99 5.45 -2.61
CA PHE A 64 -2.74 5.84 -3.79
C PHE A 64 -2.70 7.36 -3.90
N TRP A 65 -2.19 7.85 -5.02
CA TRP A 65 -2.19 9.27 -5.29
C TRP A 65 -3.22 9.58 -6.35
N VAL A 66 -4.01 10.61 -6.10
CA VAL A 66 -5.12 11.01 -6.95
C VAL A 66 -5.11 12.51 -7.14
N ARG A 67 -5.62 12.98 -8.29
CA ARG A 67 -5.82 14.42 -8.52
C ARG A 67 -7.04 14.95 -7.78
N LYS A 68 -8.04 14.10 -7.59
CA LYS A 68 -9.29 14.36 -6.88
C LYS A 68 -9.75 13.07 -6.20
N TYR A 69 -10.35 13.17 -5.02
CA TYR A 69 -10.70 12.01 -4.22
C TYR A 69 -11.75 11.10 -4.90
N GLU A 70 -12.61 11.68 -5.73
CA GLU A 70 -13.67 10.97 -6.44
C GLU A 70 -13.13 9.90 -7.42
N ASP A 71 -11.89 10.06 -7.91
CA ASP A 71 -11.23 9.06 -8.75
C ASP A 71 -10.92 7.79 -7.93
N TYR A 72 -10.48 7.96 -6.68
CA TYR A 72 -10.30 6.85 -5.74
C TYR A 72 -11.65 6.17 -5.46
N GLU A 73 -12.70 6.93 -5.15
CA GLU A 73 -14.02 6.33 -4.91
C GLU A 73 -14.58 5.59 -6.13
N ALA A 74 -14.35 6.11 -7.34
CA ALA A 74 -14.75 5.47 -8.58
C ALA A 74 -13.99 4.17 -8.81
N ALA A 75 -12.69 4.12 -8.50
CA ALA A 75 -11.88 2.90 -8.59
C ALA A 75 -12.51 1.77 -7.77
N PHE A 76 -12.92 2.03 -6.53
CA PHE A 76 -13.51 1.02 -5.65
C PHE A 76 -14.98 0.65 -6.00
N LYS A 77 -15.59 1.34 -6.97
CA LYS A 77 -16.90 1.01 -7.55
C LYS A 77 -16.78 0.29 -8.90
N ASP A 78 -15.57 0.17 -9.46
CA ASP A 78 -15.32 -0.46 -10.75
C ASP A 78 -15.69 -1.96 -10.71
N PRO A 79 -16.42 -2.50 -11.70
CA PRO A 79 -16.79 -3.92 -11.74
C PRO A 79 -15.60 -4.88 -11.71
N PHE A 80 -14.47 -4.52 -12.31
CA PHE A 80 -13.25 -5.33 -12.25
C PHE A 80 -12.66 -5.35 -10.85
N TYR A 81 -12.70 -4.23 -10.12
CA TYR A 81 -12.28 -4.23 -8.72
C TYR A 81 -13.14 -5.20 -7.90
N LEU A 82 -14.47 -5.09 -8.04
CA LEU A 82 -15.42 -5.90 -7.28
C LEU A 82 -15.29 -7.40 -7.58
N ASN A 83 -14.96 -7.78 -8.81
CA ASN A 83 -14.96 -9.17 -9.26
C ASN A 83 -13.57 -9.83 -9.30
N ALA A 84 -12.50 -9.07 -9.57
CA ALA A 84 -11.14 -9.59 -9.72
C ALA A 84 -10.24 -9.14 -8.56
N ILE A 85 -10.04 -7.83 -8.39
CA ILE A 85 -9.10 -7.30 -7.39
C ILE A 85 -9.49 -7.71 -5.98
N LYS A 86 -10.75 -7.52 -5.60
CA LYS A 86 -11.24 -7.87 -4.26
C LYS A 86 -11.13 -9.35 -3.95
N ALA A 87 -11.21 -10.21 -4.97
CA ALA A 87 -11.01 -11.65 -4.80
C ALA A 87 -9.53 -11.98 -4.58
N ASP A 88 -8.65 -11.28 -5.29
CA ASP A 88 -7.21 -11.40 -5.16
C ASP A 88 -6.68 -10.86 -3.82
N GLU A 89 -7.17 -9.71 -3.36
CA GLU A 89 -6.84 -9.10 -2.08
C GLU A 89 -7.07 -10.05 -0.89
N LYS A 90 -8.07 -10.93 -0.95
CA LYS A 90 -8.34 -11.92 0.11
C LYS A 90 -7.20 -12.90 0.34
N LYS A 91 -6.28 -13.05 -0.62
CA LYS A 91 -5.06 -13.86 -0.47
C LYS A 91 -3.99 -13.12 0.33
N LEU A 92 -4.00 -11.78 0.28
CA LEU A 92 -2.95 -10.92 0.80
C LEU A 92 -3.32 -10.24 2.12
N VAL A 93 -4.52 -9.70 2.23
CA VAL A 93 -4.91 -8.80 3.32
C VAL A 93 -6.10 -9.34 4.11
N CYS A 94 -6.06 -9.12 5.42
CA CYS A 94 -7.21 -9.31 6.30
C CYS A 94 -7.95 -7.97 6.42
N PRO A 95 -9.21 -7.84 5.96
CA PRO A 95 -9.94 -6.57 5.99
C PRO A 95 -9.99 -5.93 7.39
N ASP A 96 -10.09 -6.75 8.44
CA ASP A 96 -10.19 -6.28 9.83
C ASP A 96 -8.87 -5.70 10.38
N THR A 97 -7.75 -5.89 9.67
CA THR A 97 -6.44 -5.35 10.06
C THR A 97 -6.03 -4.13 9.25
N ILE A 98 -6.82 -3.74 8.25
CA ILE A 98 -6.50 -2.60 7.39
C ILE A 98 -6.89 -1.30 8.10
N SER A 99 -5.96 -0.36 8.14
CA SER A 99 -6.21 1.02 8.56
C SER A 99 -5.93 1.96 7.39
N VAL A 100 -6.76 3.00 7.24
CA VAL A 100 -6.65 3.97 6.13
C VAL A 100 -6.42 5.36 6.71
N THR A 101 -5.53 6.11 6.06
CA THR A 101 -5.36 7.55 6.27
C THR A 101 -5.56 8.28 4.95
N ILE A 102 -6.08 9.50 5.01
CA ILE A 102 -6.30 10.37 3.86
C ILE A 102 -5.70 11.72 4.20
N GLY A 103 -4.90 12.27 3.30
CA GLY A 103 -4.22 13.54 3.51
C GLY A 103 -3.74 14.16 2.20
N ALA A 104 -3.03 15.27 2.34
CA ALA A 104 -2.36 15.94 1.24
C ALA A 104 -0.84 15.90 1.49
N GLU A 105 -0.07 15.67 0.43
CA GLU A 105 1.37 15.68 0.51
C GLU A 105 1.90 17.12 0.35
N TYR A 106 2.83 17.50 1.23
CA TYR A 106 3.60 18.73 1.13
C TYR A 106 5.07 18.36 1.07
N VAL A 107 5.59 18.26 -0.15
CA VAL A 107 6.98 17.88 -0.40
C VAL A 107 7.89 19.09 -0.15
N LEU A 108 8.69 19.01 0.91
CA LEU A 108 9.66 20.06 1.26
C LEU A 108 11.06 19.78 0.71
N ILE A 109 11.38 18.49 0.46
CA ILE A 109 12.63 18.03 -0.13
C ILE A 109 12.29 16.87 -1.08
N GLU A 110 12.72 16.94 -2.34
CA GLU A 110 12.62 15.87 -3.34
C GLU A 110 13.95 15.72 -4.07
N ASP A 111 14.42 14.49 -4.30
CA ASP A 111 15.74 14.22 -4.89
C ASP A 111 16.91 14.95 -4.21
N GLY A 112 16.79 15.12 -2.88
CA GLY A 112 17.80 15.75 -2.02
C GLY A 112 17.86 17.28 -2.09
N LYS A 113 16.84 17.94 -2.65
CA LYS A 113 16.77 19.40 -2.79
C LYS A 113 15.44 19.96 -2.32
#